data_AF-J9D8M7-F1
#
_entry.id   AF-J9D8M7-F1
#
_cell.length_a   1.000
_cell.length_b   1.000
_cell.length_c   1.000
_cell.angle_alpha   90.00
_cell.angle_beta   90.00
_cell.angle_gamma   90.00
#
_symmetry.space_group_name_H-M   'P 1'
#
loop_
_entity.id
_entity.type
_entity.pdbx_description
1 polymer ?
#
loop_
_entity_poly.entity_id
_entity_poly.type
_entity_poly.pdbx_seq_one_letter_code
_entity_poly.pdbx_strand_id
1 'polypeptide(L)'
;MKLTTLKNHNMRRILKTSHKLFILYFLFSMDFIHADMMCTNVIESLNKKLLPILEDITQTKDFSAIKINISNKCQNKDIMQQCKTPDCKLPSVLDNDQGFEINEITSWGNKVNGTCVQDNNSNDSIVNLYIANQDFTNFKTGASNIWEQIYDIADANSKLRHLISGIHFSVAVHSAKNFKKNDNGYLSDFGIYEQKYTPNRRRNLHFLLLFLKRALKNVSMEMFDCVNLDDKTRAYIQKLLLVNKEDKIKDICMPPMDIKKEFDKMDSLLDCIECGTCKLWGKIQFYGLRTALYLIDNQLDKIKSIDLMYLIQLMNKISESINISNRYEESLKNGPRTYECDFKDFECPNQTSENVEIVKKNP
;
A
#
# COMPACT_ATOMS: atom_id res chain seq x y z
N MET A 1 -9.07 71.68 -14.63
CA MET A 1 -8.48 71.09 -13.40
C MET A 1 -9.40 70.02 -12.77
N LYS A 2 -9.82 69.01 -13.53
CA LYS A 2 -10.64 67.86 -13.03
C LYS A 2 -10.38 66.65 -13.93
N LEU A 3 -9.26 65.94 -13.75
CA LEU A 3 -9.04 64.64 -14.40
C LEU A 3 -7.96 63.76 -13.74
N THR A 4 -7.25 64.26 -12.72
CA THR A 4 -6.19 63.49 -12.02
C THR A 4 -6.66 62.78 -10.74
N THR A 5 -7.85 63.08 -10.21
CA THR A 5 -8.33 62.50 -8.93
C THR A 5 -9.23 61.27 -9.08
N LEU A 6 -9.87 61.03 -10.24
CA LEU A 6 -10.75 59.85 -10.43
C LEU A 6 -10.00 58.53 -10.70
N LYS A 7 -8.77 58.56 -11.24
CA LYS A 7 -7.96 57.34 -11.48
C LYS A 7 -7.41 56.73 -10.19
N ASN A 8 -7.08 57.55 -9.19
CA ASN A 8 -6.49 57.07 -7.94
C ASN A 8 -7.48 56.37 -7.01
N HIS A 9 -8.76 56.78 -7.02
CA HIS A 9 -9.76 56.19 -6.12
C HIS A 9 -10.22 54.80 -6.59
N ASN A 10 -10.29 54.58 -7.91
CA ASN A 10 -10.57 53.26 -8.50
C ASN A 10 -9.37 52.31 -8.40
N MET A 11 -8.14 52.78 -8.62
CA MET A 11 -6.92 51.98 -8.40
C MET A 11 -6.75 51.52 -6.95
N ARG A 12 -6.96 52.41 -5.96
CA ARG A 12 -6.89 52.05 -4.53
C ARG A 12 -8.01 51.09 -4.11
N ARG A 13 -9.20 51.19 -4.71
CA ARG A 13 -10.28 50.21 -4.50
C ARG A 13 -9.90 48.85 -5.09
N ILE A 14 -9.42 48.81 -6.34
CA ILE A 14 -8.99 47.57 -7.03
C ILE A 14 -7.85 46.87 -6.28
N LEU A 15 -6.82 47.61 -5.86
CA LEU A 15 -5.72 47.11 -5.03
C LEU A 15 -6.19 46.62 -3.65
N LYS A 16 -7.13 47.30 -2.99
CA LYS A 16 -7.72 46.83 -1.72
C LYS A 16 -8.58 45.58 -1.91
N THR A 17 -9.33 45.45 -3.00
CA THR A 17 -10.08 44.22 -3.32
C THR A 17 -9.14 43.07 -3.72
N SER A 18 -8.06 43.32 -4.46
CA SER A 18 -7.10 42.27 -4.82
C SER A 18 -6.29 41.83 -3.61
N HIS A 19 -5.90 42.75 -2.73
CA HIS A 19 -5.19 42.43 -1.49
C HIS A 19 -6.11 41.74 -0.47
N LYS A 20 -7.40 42.09 -0.42
CA LYS A 20 -8.41 41.34 0.36
C LYS A 20 -8.67 39.96 -0.23
N LEU A 21 -8.79 39.81 -1.55
CA LEU A 21 -8.91 38.49 -2.19
C LEU A 21 -7.65 37.65 -1.96
N PHE A 22 -6.47 38.25 -2.01
CA PHE A 22 -5.20 37.56 -1.77
C PHE A 22 -5.07 37.14 -0.30
N ILE A 23 -5.46 38.00 0.64
CA ILE A 23 -5.52 37.64 2.07
C ILE A 23 -6.59 36.58 2.32
N LEU A 24 -7.78 36.69 1.72
CA LEU A 24 -8.83 35.66 1.83
C LEU A 24 -8.39 34.33 1.21
N TYR A 25 -7.72 34.33 0.06
CA TYR A 25 -7.14 33.14 -0.56
C TYR A 25 -6.02 32.56 0.29
N PHE A 26 -5.15 33.40 0.86
CA PHE A 26 -4.06 32.98 1.73
C PHE A 26 -4.60 32.41 3.05
N LEU A 27 -5.58 33.04 3.67
CA LEU A 27 -6.27 32.55 4.87
C LEU A 27 -7.05 31.25 4.58
N PHE A 28 -7.79 31.17 3.46
CA PHE A 28 -8.43 29.93 3.02
C PHE A 28 -7.40 28.82 2.76
N SER A 29 -6.26 29.15 2.15
CA SER A 29 -5.19 28.18 1.89
C SER A 29 -4.54 27.71 3.19
N MET A 30 -4.37 28.59 4.18
CA MET A 30 -3.84 28.23 5.49
C MET A 30 -4.83 27.39 6.29
N ASP A 31 -6.12 27.74 6.31
CA ASP A 31 -7.16 26.93 6.97
C ASP A 31 -7.28 25.54 6.32
N PHE A 32 -7.15 25.46 4.99
CA PHE A 32 -7.14 24.21 4.25
C PHE A 32 -5.89 23.36 4.56
N ILE A 33 -4.69 23.96 4.60
CA ILE A 33 -3.44 23.29 4.97
C ILE A 33 -3.50 22.79 6.42
N HIS A 34 -4.04 23.58 7.35
CA HIS A 34 -4.20 23.19 8.75
C HIS A 34 -5.19 22.03 8.91
N ALA A 35 -6.30 22.04 8.16
CA ALA A 35 -7.26 20.94 8.15
C ALA A 35 -6.65 19.64 7.57
N ASP A 36 -5.95 19.71 6.42
CA ASP A 36 -5.28 18.55 5.82
C ASP A 36 -4.17 18.00 6.75
N MET A 37 -3.43 18.87 7.44
CA MET A 37 -2.39 18.47 8.41
C MET A 37 -2.98 17.82 9.67
N MET A 38 -4.09 18.36 10.21
CA MET A 38 -4.78 17.76 11.35
C MET A 38 -5.36 16.39 11.01
N CYS A 39 -5.95 16.23 9.82
CA CYS A 39 -6.43 14.92 9.37
C CYS A 39 -5.29 13.91 9.22
N THR A 40 -4.13 14.33 8.71
CA THR A 40 -2.96 13.47 8.54
C THR A 40 -2.44 12.94 9.88
N ASN A 41 -2.25 13.81 10.88
CA ASN A 41 -1.76 13.41 12.21
C ASN A 41 -2.67 12.39 12.91
N VAL A 42 -3.98 12.54 12.73
CA VAL A 42 -4.97 11.61 13.29
C VAL A 42 -4.86 10.22 12.66
N ILE A 43 -4.71 10.15 11.33
CA ILE A 43 -4.56 8.89 10.60
C ILE A 43 -3.23 8.21 10.96
N GLU A 44 -2.15 8.97 11.11
CA GLU A 44 -0.87 8.44 11.55
C GLU A 44 -0.91 7.92 13.00
N SER A 45 -1.66 8.59 13.88
CA SER A 45 -1.88 8.10 15.25
C SER A 45 -2.66 6.78 15.27
N LEU A 46 -3.67 6.63 14.40
CA LEU A 46 -4.34 5.35 14.18
C LEU A 46 -3.34 4.30 13.68
N ASN A 47 -2.54 4.64 12.67
CA ASN A 47 -1.56 3.72 12.08
C ASN A 47 -0.57 3.20 13.11
N LYS A 48 -0.10 4.06 14.04
CA LYS A 48 0.79 3.67 15.15
C LYS A 48 0.16 2.62 16.08
N LYS A 49 -1.17 2.56 16.18
CA LYS A 49 -1.89 1.53 16.97
C LYS A 49 -2.10 0.25 16.18
N LEU A 50 -2.39 0.38 14.88
CA LEU A 50 -2.70 -0.77 14.00
C LEU A 50 -1.45 -1.54 13.59
N LEU A 51 -0.37 -0.84 13.21
CA LEU A 51 0.82 -1.45 12.60
C LEU A 51 1.41 -2.58 13.44
N PRO A 52 1.69 -2.43 14.75
CA PRO A 52 2.31 -3.50 15.52
C PRO A 52 1.45 -4.77 15.57
N ILE A 53 0.11 -4.61 15.60
CA ILE A 53 -0.82 -5.74 15.62
C ILE A 53 -0.86 -6.42 14.26
N LEU A 54 -0.84 -5.64 13.18
CA LEU A 54 -0.78 -6.18 11.82
C LEU A 54 0.53 -6.95 11.60
N GLU A 55 1.67 -6.40 12.02
CA GLU A 55 2.98 -7.07 11.98
C GLU A 55 2.95 -8.38 12.77
N ASP A 56 2.43 -8.36 14.01
CA ASP A 56 2.26 -9.56 14.86
C ASP A 56 1.43 -10.65 14.16
N ILE A 57 0.34 -10.28 13.47
CA ILE A 57 -0.49 -11.24 12.71
C ILE A 57 0.29 -11.79 11.53
N THR A 58 0.87 -10.93 10.68
CA THR A 58 1.53 -11.36 9.43
C THR A 58 2.78 -12.21 9.64
N GLN A 59 3.34 -12.20 10.85
CA GLN A 59 4.47 -13.04 11.24
C GLN A 59 4.05 -14.40 11.82
N THR A 60 2.76 -14.65 12.07
CA THR A 60 2.31 -15.97 12.54
C THR A 60 2.37 -16.98 11.40
N LYS A 61 2.46 -18.27 11.75
CA LYS A 61 2.45 -19.37 10.78
C LYS A 61 1.19 -19.39 9.90
N ASP A 62 0.07 -18.89 10.43
CA ASP A 62 -1.22 -18.88 9.74
C ASP A 62 -1.28 -17.82 8.64
N PHE A 63 -0.46 -16.76 8.72
CA PHE A 63 -0.41 -15.65 7.75
C PHE A 63 0.93 -15.54 7.01
N SER A 64 1.94 -16.32 7.41
CA SER A 64 3.25 -16.37 6.75
C SER A 64 3.21 -17.08 5.40
N ALA A 65 2.12 -17.80 5.09
CA ALA A 65 1.88 -18.41 3.81
C ALA A 65 0.48 -18.10 3.28
N ILE A 66 0.33 -18.14 1.96
CA ILE A 66 -0.96 -17.87 1.32
C ILE A 66 -1.21 -18.79 0.15
N LYS A 67 -2.43 -19.34 0.11
CA LYS A 67 -2.92 -20.09 -1.04
C LYS A 67 -3.40 -19.12 -2.12
N ILE A 68 -2.87 -19.22 -3.33
CA ILE A 68 -3.20 -18.30 -4.43
C ILE A 68 -2.84 -18.89 -5.80
N ASN A 69 -3.67 -18.64 -6.81
CA ASN A 69 -3.37 -19.02 -8.19
C ASN A 69 -2.42 -17.99 -8.84
N ILE A 70 -1.19 -18.41 -9.14
CA ILE A 70 -0.19 -17.62 -9.89
C ILE A 70 -0.03 -18.14 -11.34
N SER A 71 -0.54 -19.33 -11.63
CA SER A 71 -0.34 -20.07 -12.88
C SER A 71 -1.28 -19.66 -14.02
N ASN A 72 -2.31 -18.88 -13.74
CA ASN A 72 -3.22 -18.37 -14.77
C ASN A 72 -2.44 -17.63 -15.88
N LYS A 73 -2.81 -17.94 -17.13
CA LYS A 73 -2.22 -17.33 -18.32
C LYS A 73 -2.86 -15.97 -18.59
N CYS A 74 -2.03 -15.03 -18.99
CA CYS A 74 -2.49 -13.75 -19.50
C CYS A 74 -3.42 -13.92 -20.71
N GLN A 75 -4.59 -13.27 -20.66
CA GLN A 75 -5.55 -13.27 -21.76
C GLN A 75 -5.20 -12.22 -22.83
N ASN A 76 -4.50 -11.15 -22.47
CA ASN A 76 -4.11 -10.07 -23.35
C ASN A 76 -2.59 -10.06 -23.58
N LYS A 77 -2.13 -10.82 -24.56
CA LYS A 77 -0.68 -10.97 -24.84
C LYS A 77 0.01 -9.67 -25.27
N ASP A 78 -0.75 -8.68 -25.75
CA ASP A 78 -0.18 -7.43 -26.27
C ASP A 78 0.36 -6.52 -25.15
N ILE A 79 -0.22 -6.63 -23.95
CA ILE A 79 0.26 -5.90 -22.75
C ILE A 79 1.31 -6.69 -21.96
N MET A 80 1.46 -7.98 -22.27
CA MET A 80 2.37 -8.88 -21.57
C MET A 80 3.79 -8.70 -22.11
N GLN A 81 4.66 -8.07 -21.31
CA GLN A 81 6.08 -7.94 -21.63
C GLN A 81 6.92 -8.85 -20.75
N GLN A 82 7.77 -9.65 -21.39
CA GLN A 82 8.67 -10.58 -20.70
C GLN A 82 9.51 -9.88 -19.64
N CYS A 83 9.50 -10.42 -18.41
CA CYS A 83 10.50 -10.01 -17.43
C CYS A 83 11.84 -10.68 -17.74
N LYS A 84 12.86 -9.87 -18.03
CA LYS A 84 14.22 -10.32 -18.33
C LYS A 84 15.17 -10.29 -17.13
N THR A 85 14.68 -9.90 -15.94
CA THR A 85 15.51 -9.78 -14.73
C THR A 85 15.41 -11.05 -13.88
N PRO A 86 16.52 -11.54 -13.30
CA PRO A 86 16.50 -12.67 -12.36
C PRO A 86 15.63 -12.40 -11.12
N ASP A 87 15.58 -11.14 -10.69
CA ASP A 87 14.82 -10.66 -9.51
C ASP A 87 13.29 -10.78 -9.68
N CYS A 88 12.81 -11.15 -10.86
CA CYS A 88 11.40 -11.41 -11.14
C CYS A 88 10.94 -12.83 -10.79
N LYS A 89 11.85 -13.75 -10.47
CA LYS A 89 11.47 -15.15 -10.18
C LYS A 89 10.77 -15.23 -8.83
N LEU A 90 9.59 -15.85 -8.81
CA LEU A 90 8.95 -16.21 -7.55
C LEU A 90 9.81 -17.30 -6.87
N PRO A 91 10.22 -17.13 -5.61
CA PRO A 91 10.91 -18.17 -4.88
C PRO A 91 10.10 -19.47 -4.87
N SER A 92 10.74 -20.61 -5.13
CA SER A 92 10.08 -21.91 -5.10
C SER A 92 9.52 -22.16 -3.71
N VAL A 93 8.26 -22.56 -3.64
CA VAL A 93 7.60 -23.05 -2.42
C VAL A 93 8.33 -24.27 -1.83
N LEU A 94 9.08 -24.98 -2.66
CA LEU A 94 9.63 -26.32 -2.39
C LEU A 94 11.14 -26.33 -2.14
N ASP A 95 11.82 -25.18 -2.09
CA ASP A 95 13.25 -25.18 -1.76
C ASP A 95 13.42 -25.37 -0.24
N ASN A 96 13.51 -26.65 0.12
CA ASN A 96 13.98 -27.27 1.36
C ASN A 96 14.75 -26.36 2.36
N ASP A 97 14.06 -25.46 3.04
CA ASP A 97 14.57 -24.84 4.26
C ASP A 97 13.98 -25.52 5.49
N GLN A 98 14.91 -25.93 6.36
CA GLN A 98 14.74 -26.79 7.52
C GLN A 98 13.67 -26.24 8.49
N GLY A 99 12.46 -26.81 8.44
CA GLY A 99 11.38 -26.56 9.41
C GLY A 99 10.03 -26.10 8.84
N PHE A 100 9.90 -25.97 7.52
CA PHE A 100 8.65 -25.54 6.88
C PHE A 100 7.84 -26.74 6.37
N GLU A 101 7.15 -27.45 7.25
CA GLU A 101 6.23 -28.52 6.82
C GLU A 101 4.94 -27.91 6.25
N ILE A 102 4.75 -28.02 4.93
CA ILE A 102 3.53 -27.59 4.22
C ILE A 102 2.25 -28.18 4.85
N ASN A 103 2.37 -29.36 5.49
CA ASN A 103 1.29 -30.05 6.17
C ASN A 103 0.86 -29.37 7.50
N GLU A 104 1.70 -28.52 8.08
CA GLU A 104 1.39 -27.73 9.29
C GLU A 104 0.71 -26.40 8.97
N ILE A 105 0.70 -25.98 7.69
CA ILE A 105 0.07 -24.75 7.21
C ILE A 105 -1.38 -25.10 6.88
N THR A 106 -2.23 -24.86 7.86
CA THR A 106 -3.47 -25.57 8.06
C THR A 106 -4.55 -25.21 7.03
N SER A 107 -5.26 -26.26 6.58
CA SER A 107 -6.65 -26.27 6.12
C SER A 107 -7.29 -24.92 5.76
N TRP A 108 -7.19 -24.50 4.49
CA TRP A 108 -8.00 -23.39 3.96
C TRP A 108 -9.35 -23.93 3.52
N GLY A 109 -10.35 -23.78 4.39
CA GLY A 109 -11.73 -24.10 4.11
C GLY A 109 -12.56 -22.88 3.74
N ASN A 110 -13.67 -23.15 3.05
CA ASN A 110 -14.74 -22.19 2.79
C ASN A 110 -16.03 -22.68 3.42
N LYS A 111 -16.84 -21.77 3.96
CA LYS A 111 -18.15 -22.11 4.51
C LYS A 111 -19.14 -22.29 3.36
N VAL A 112 -19.58 -23.53 3.14
CA VAL A 112 -20.63 -23.89 2.15
C VAL A 112 -21.81 -24.46 2.92
N ASN A 113 -22.97 -23.80 2.85
CA ASN A 113 -24.19 -24.19 3.58
C ASN A 113 -23.97 -24.43 5.09
N GLY A 114 -23.07 -23.65 5.70
CA GLY A 114 -22.76 -23.76 7.14
C GLY A 114 -21.64 -24.75 7.50
N THR A 115 -21.14 -25.53 6.55
CA THR A 115 -20.06 -26.51 6.76
C THR A 115 -18.76 -26.02 6.11
N CYS A 116 -17.63 -26.20 6.79
CA CYS A 116 -16.32 -25.90 6.21
C CYS A 116 -15.91 -27.00 5.23
N VAL A 117 -15.75 -26.62 3.96
CA VAL A 117 -15.27 -27.50 2.88
C VAL A 117 -13.88 -27.04 2.49
N GLN A 118 -12.90 -27.95 2.48
CA GLN A 118 -11.54 -27.65 2.07
C GLN A 118 -11.51 -27.17 0.63
N ASP A 119 -10.77 -26.09 0.37
CA ASP A 119 -10.50 -25.63 -0.97
C ASP A 119 -9.42 -26.53 -1.58
N ASN A 120 -9.83 -27.48 -2.42
CA ASN A 120 -8.92 -28.43 -3.09
C ASN A 120 -8.56 -28.02 -4.53
N ASN A 121 -8.68 -26.74 -4.88
CA ASN A 121 -8.33 -26.29 -6.23
C ASN A 121 -6.86 -26.61 -6.55
N SER A 122 -6.64 -27.54 -7.50
CA SER A 122 -5.32 -28.07 -7.88
C SER A 122 -4.40 -27.05 -8.56
N ASN A 123 -4.96 -25.92 -9.00
CA ASN A 123 -4.20 -24.88 -9.72
C ASN A 123 -3.58 -23.84 -8.78
N ASP A 124 -3.97 -23.84 -7.52
CA ASP A 124 -3.46 -22.89 -6.54
C ASP A 124 -2.10 -23.33 -6.00
N SER A 125 -1.21 -22.37 -5.82
CA SER A 125 0.09 -22.58 -5.17
C SER A 125 0.05 -22.03 -3.75
N ILE A 126 0.79 -22.64 -2.83
CA ILE A 126 0.98 -22.13 -1.46
C ILE A 126 2.26 -21.34 -1.45
N VAL A 127 2.24 -20.03 -1.19
CA VAL A 127 3.46 -19.21 -1.26
C VAL A 127 3.84 -18.71 0.12
N ASN A 128 5.10 -18.93 0.53
CA ASN A 128 5.66 -18.36 1.75
C ASN A 128 6.00 -16.88 1.52
N LEU A 129 5.32 -16.01 2.26
CA LEU A 129 5.40 -14.55 2.14
C LEU A 129 6.62 -13.94 2.84
N TYR A 130 7.30 -14.69 3.72
CA TYR A 130 8.58 -14.27 4.29
C TYR A 130 9.68 -14.30 3.22
N ILE A 131 9.67 -15.34 2.38
CA ILE A 131 10.64 -15.51 1.30
C ILE A 131 10.24 -14.64 0.11
N ALA A 132 8.97 -14.67 -0.29
CA ALA A 132 8.42 -13.87 -1.38
C ALA A 132 8.01 -12.46 -0.91
N ASN A 133 8.93 -11.72 -0.30
CA ASN A 133 8.68 -10.36 0.17
C ASN A 133 8.40 -9.38 -0.99
N GLN A 134 7.74 -8.25 -0.73
CA GLN A 134 7.52 -7.20 -1.73
C GLN A 134 8.75 -6.31 -1.81
N ASP A 135 9.64 -6.60 -2.75
CA ASP A 135 10.92 -5.92 -2.96
C ASP A 135 11.05 -5.32 -4.37
N PHE A 136 12.17 -4.64 -4.62
CA PHE A 136 12.46 -4.07 -5.92
C PHE A 136 12.94 -5.15 -6.89
N THR A 137 12.15 -5.40 -7.94
CA THR A 137 12.44 -6.45 -8.95
C THR A 137 12.97 -5.89 -10.28
N ASN A 138 13.13 -4.56 -10.35
CA ASN A 138 13.49 -3.81 -11.55
C ASN A 138 12.54 -4.04 -12.76
N PHE A 139 11.33 -4.56 -12.52
CA PHE A 139 10.29 -4.74 -13.54
C PHE A 139 9.64 -3.39 -13.89
N LYS A 140 10.13 -2.72 -14.95
CA LYS A 140 9.73 -1.34 -15.31
C LYS A 140 8.84 -1.25 -16.55
N THR A 141 9.31 -1.73 -17.70
CA THR A 141 8.62 -1.50 -18.99
C THR A 141 7.28 -2.21 -19.06
N GLY A 142 7.20 -3.50 -18.70
CA GLY A 142 5.94 -4.23 -18.63
C GLY A 142 4.99 -3.73 -17.54
N ALA A 143 5.54 -3.27 -16.41
CA ALA A 143 4.73 -2.72 -15.31
C ALA A 143 3.96 -1.46 -15.73
N SER A 144 4.58 -0.58 -16.52
CA SER A 144 3.96 0.71 -16.90
C SER A 144 2.69 0.50 -17.73
N ASN A 145 2.73 -0.42 -18.70
CA ASN A 145 1.57 -0.75 -19.54
C ASN A 145 0.42 -1.36 -18.73
N ILE A 146 0.73 -2.19 -17.74
CA ILE A 146 -0.28 -2.81 -16.87
C ILE A 146 -0.91 -1.74 -15.98
N TRP A 147 -0.12 -0.84 -15.41
CA TRP A 147 -0.65 0.26 -14.61
C TRP A 147 -1.52 1.21 -15.42
N GLU A 148 -1.16 1.52 -16.66
CA GLU A 148 -1.97 2.34 -17.56
C GLU A 148 -3.37 1.74 -17.75
N GLN A 149 -3.45 0.46 -18.10
CA GLN A 149 -4.73 -0.25 -18.26
C GLN A 149 -5.53 -0.32 -16.95
N ILE A 150 -4.86 -0.51 -15.81
CA ILE A 150 -5.52 -0.48 -14.49
C ILE A 150 -6.11 0.91 -14.22
N TYR A 151 -5.39 1.99 -14.54
CA TYR A 151 -5.92 3.34 -14.37
C TYR A 151 -7.06 3.66 -15.32
N ASP A 152 -7.01 3.21 -16.57
CA ASP A 152 -8.12 3.38 -17.53
C ASP A 152 -9.41 2.76 -17.00
N ILE A 153 -9.33 1.61 -16.33
CA ILE A 153 -10.48 0.99 -15.65
C ILE A 153 -10.86 1.80 -14.41
N ALA A 154 -9.89 2.21 -13.60
CA ALA A 154 -10.13 2.91 -12.34
C ALA A 154 -10.73 4.32 -12.53
N ASP A 155 -10.42 4.98 -13.64
CA ASP A 155 -10.87 6.34 -13.96
C ASP A 155 -12.38 6.42 -14.20
N ALA A 156 -13.06 5.28 -14.43
CA ALA A 156 -14.52 5.19 -14.43
C ALA A 156 -15.14 5.59 -13.07
N ASN A 157 -14.38 5.52 -11.98
CA ASN A 157 -14.82 5.89 -10.64
C ASN A 157 -13.71 6.60 -9.86
N SER A 158 -13.90 7.90 -9.58
CA SER A 158 -12.89 8.72 -8.89
C SER A 158 -12.41 8.16 -7.55
N LYS A 159 -13.26 7.44 -6.82
CA LYS A 159 -12.88 6.80 -5.55
C LYS A 159 -12.02 5.57 -5.80
N LEU A 160 -12.40 4.72 -6.75
CA LEU A 160 -11.58 3.58 -7.15
C LEU A 160 -10.20 4.05 -7.61
N ARG A 161 -10.15 5.11 -8.41
CA ARG A 161 -8.90 5.76 -8.81
C ARG A 161 -8.01 6.16 -7.61
N HIS A 162 -8.59 6.73 -6.55
CA HIS A 162 -7.83 7.05 -5.33
C HIS A 162 -7.33 5.80 -4.60
N LEU A 163 -8.15 4.76 -4.49
CA LEU A 163 -7.76 3.48 -3.87
C LEU A 163 -6.58 2.84 -4.62
N ILE A 164 -6.69 2.74 -5.95
CA ILE A 164 -5.63 2.23 -6.82
C ILE A 164 -4.37 3.11 -6.73
N SER A 165 -4.52 4.43 -6.66
CA SER A 165 -3.37 5.32 -6.45
C SER A 165 -2.69 5.10 -5.09
N GLY A 166 -3.43 4.73 -4.04
CA GLY A 166 -2.86 4.38 -2.74
C GLY A 166 -2.05 3.08 -2.80
N ILE A 167 -2.60 2.03 -3.44
CA ILE A 167 -1.92 0.76 -3.71
C ILE A 167 -0.64 0.98 -4.51
N HIS A 168 -0.72 1.68 -5.64
CA HIS A 168 0.44 1.93 -6.50
C HIS A 168 1.54 2.72 -5.76
N PHE A 169 1.16 3.69 -4.92
CA PHE A 169 2.15 4.39 -4.11
C PHE A 169 2.75 3.49 -3.03
N SER A 170 1.97 2.62 -2.38
CA SER A 170 2.47 1.60 -1.46
C SER A 170 3.50 0.67 -2.11
N VAL A 171 3.29 0.29 -3.37
CA VAL A 171 4.27 -0.49 -4.14
C VAL A 171 5.59 0.26 -4.27
N ALA A 172 5.56 1.53 -4.67
CA ALA A 172 6.76 2.36 -4.78
C ALA A 172 7.49 2.53 -3.43
N VAL A 173 6.76 2.70 -2.32
CA VAL A 173 7.33 2.81 -0.97
C VAL A 173 8.08 1.53 -0.59
N HIS A 174 7.50 0.36 -0.84
CA HIS A 174 8.17 -0.92 -0.56
C HIS A 174 9.37 -1.17 -1.47
N SER A 175 9.27 -0.83 -2.76
CA SER A 175 10.41 -0.90 -3.67
C SER A 175 11.56 0.00 -3.22
N ALA A 176 11.28 1.16 -2.63
CA ALA A 176 12.29 2.04 -2.04
C ALA A 176 12.88 1.46 -0.74
N LYS A 177 12.03 0.96 0.19
CA LYS A 177 12.47 0.33 1.45
C LYS A 177 13.35 -0.89 1.20
N ASN A 178 12.90 -1.76 0.29
CA ASN A 178 13.46 -3.07 -0.01
C ASN A 178 14.16 -3.05 -1.38
N PHE A 179 15.06 -2.08 -1.60
CA PHE A 179 15.65 -1.85 -2.92
C PHE A 179 16.65 -2.94 -3.32
N LYS A 180 17.52 -3.37 -2.40
CA LYS A 180 18.51 -4.41 -2.69
C LYS A 180 18.71 -5.32 -1.49
N LYS A 181 18.49 -6.61 -1.67
CA LYS A 181 18.76 -7.62 -0.64
C LYS A 181 20.28 -7.80 -0.44
N ASN A 182 20.71 -7.91 0.81
CA ASN A 182 22.07 -8.25 1.23
C ASN A 182 22.03 -9.25 2.40
N ASP A 183 23.20 -9.68 2.90
CA ASP A 183 23.29 -10.67 3.98
C ASP A 183 22.62 -10.21 5.28
N ASN A 184 22.50 -8.89 5.47
CA ASN A 184 21.93 -8.28 6.67
C ASN A 184 20.49 -7.80 6.47
N GLY A 185 19.81 -8.18 5.38
CA GLY A 185 18.45 -7.76 5.07
C GLY A 185 18.34 -6.99 3.76
N TYR A 186 17.82 -5.75 3.81
CA TYR A 186 17.61 -4.91 2.62
C TYR A 186 18.26 -3.54 2.79
N LEU A 187 18.90 -3.08 1.72
CA LEU A 187 19.29 -1.70 1.52
C LEU A 187 18.09 -0.92 0.96
N SER A 188 17.88 0.30 1.47
CA SER A 188 16.88 1.22 0.95
C SER A 188 17.45 2.19 -0.09
N ASP A 189 16.62 2.61 -1.02
CA ASP A 189 16.91 3.68 -1.99
C ASP A 189 15.84 4.77 -1.89
N PHE A 190 16.17 5.84 -1.17
CA PHE A 190 15.31 7.00 -1.00
C PHE A 190 15.00 7.71 -2.33
N GLY A 191 15.89 7.65 -3.33
CA GLY A 191 15.68 8.28 -4.63
C GLY A 191 14.48 7.70 -5.37
N ILE A 192 14.20 6.40 -5.20
CA ILE A 192 12.98 5.77 -5.73
C ILE A 192 11.73 6.37 -5.09
N TYR A 193 11.74 6.55 -3.77
CA TYR A 193 10.64 7.18 -3.06
C TYR A 193 10.44 8.62 -3.51
N GLU A 194 11.51 9.43 -3.52
CA GLU A 194 11.49 10.84 -3.90
C GLU A 194 10.89 11.04 -5.30
N GLN A 195 11.31 10.24 -6.29
CA GLN A 195 10.78 10.31 -7.66
C GLN A 195 9.28 9.98 -7.77
N LYS A 196 8.76 9.15 -6.86
CA LYS A 196 7.36 8.70 -6.89
C LYS A 196 6.47 9.48 -5.92
N TYR A 197 7.05 10.21 -4.98
CA TYR A 197 6.33 10.97 -3.97
C TYR A 197 5.56 12.14 -4.58
N THR A 198 4.29 12.27 -4.16
CA THR A 198 3.54 13.52 -4.28
C THR A 198 2.61 13.62 -3.07
N PRO A 199 2.25 14.84 -2.61
CA PRO A 199 1.27 15.00 -1.53
C PRO A 199 -0.05 14.27 -1.83
N ASN A 200 -0.50 14.25 -3.09
CA ASN A 200 -1.72 13.56 -3.50
C ASN A 200 -1.62 12.04 -3.34
N ARG A 201 -0.50 11.43 -3.73
CA ARG A 201 -0.29 9.97 -3.58
C ARG A 201 -0.25 9.56 -2.11
N ARG A 202 0.36 10.36 -1.25
CA ARG A 202 0.32 10.12 0.20
C ARG A 202 -1.09 10.27 0.79
N ARG A 203 -1.85 11.30 0.37
CA ARG A 203 -3.27 11.43 0.76
C ARG A 203 -4.10 10.23 0.31
N ASN A 204 -3.84 9.70 -0.89
CA ASN A 204 -4.50 8.49 -1.39
C ASN A 204 -4.12 7.24 -0.58
N LEU A 205 -2.89 7.16 -0.05
CA LEU A 205 -2.47 6.09 0.86
C LEU A 205 -3.23 6.17 2.20
N HIS A 206 -3.37 7.37 2.78
CA HIS A 206 -4.18 7.59 3.98
C HIS A 206 -5.66 7.28 3.75
N PHE A 207 -6.21 7.70 2.60
CA PHE A 207 -7.56 7.39 2.18
C PHE A 207 -7.80 5.88 2.12
N LEU A 208 -6.85 5.13 1.55
CA LEU A 208 -6.90 3.69 1.48
C LEU A 208 -6.87 3.04 2.88
N LEU A 209 -6.03 3.50 3.82
CA LEU A 209 -6.05 2.97 5.19
C LEU A 209 -7.42 3.16 5.85
N LEU A 210 -8.01 4.36 5.73
CA LEU A 210 -9.34 4.65 6.28
C LEU A 210 -10.45 3.82 5.61
N PHE A 211 -10.31 3.54 4.31
CA PHE A 211 -11.19 2.63 3.60
C PHE A 211 -11.14 1.20 4.17
N LEU A 212 -9.93 0.67 4.38
CA LEU A 212 -9.73 -0.68 4.92
C LEU A 212 -10.19 -0.76 6.40
N LYS A 213 -9.94 0.28 7.19
CA LYS A 213 -10.47 0.43 8.56
C LYS A 213 -12.00 0.29 8.60
N ARG A 214 -12.70 0.95 7.66
CA ARG A 214 -14.16 0.87 7.54
C ARG A 214 -14.61 -0.55 7.22
N ALA A 215 -13.96 -1.23 6.28
CA ALA A 215 -14.26 -2.63 5.96
C ALA A 215 -14.09 -3.54 7.17
N LEU A 216 -13.04 -3.32 7.96
CA LEU A 216 -12.72 -4.11 9.15
C LEU A 216 -13.79 -4.03 10.25
N LYS A 217 -14.71 -3.06 10.20
CA LYS A 217 -15.87 -3.00 11.14
C LYS A 217 -16.87 -4.13 10.92
N ASN A 218 -16.95 -4.63 9.69
CA ASN A 218 -17.87 -5.69 9.30
C ASN A 218 -17.23 -7.08 9.38
N VAL A 219 -15.97 -7.16 9.82
CA VAL A 219 -15.27 -8.42 10.06
C VAL A 219 -15.59 -8.93 11.47
N SER A 220 -15.89 -10.22 11.55
CA SER A 220 -16.11 -10.94 12.81
C SER A 220 -15.27 -12.20 12.86
N MET A 221 -15.05 -12.75 14.06
CA MET A 221 -14.19 -13.91 14.24
C MET A 221 -14.75 -15.18 13.57
N GLU A 222 -16.07 -15.28 13.45
CA GLU A 222 -16.77 -16.41 12.83
C GLU A 222 -16.46 -16.53 11.33
N MET A 223 -16.03 -15.43 10.69
CA MET A 223 -15.64 -15.45 9.28
C MET A 223 -14.30 -16.19 9.06
N PHE A 224 -13.54 -16.42 10.12
CA PHE A 224 -12.31 -17.21 10.10
C PHE A 224 -12.53 -18.68 10.47
N ASP A 225 -13.76 -19.13 10.77
CA ASP A 225 -14.04 -20.48 11.30
C ASP A 225 -13.53 -21.62 10.41
N CYS A 226 -13.41 -21.39 9.11
CA CYS A 226 -12.92 -22.39 8.16
C CYS A 226 -11.41 -22.34 7.90
N VAL A 227 -10.68 -21.51 8.64
CA VAL A 227 -9.21 -21.52 8.73
C VAL A 227 -8.85 -21.97 10.14
N ASN A 228 -7.98 -22.97 10.25
CA ASN A 228 -7.54 -23.49 11.55
C ASN A 228 -6.44 -22.60 12.12
N LEU A 229 -6.85 -21.41 12.58
CA LEU A 229 -5.99 -20.44 13.23
C LEU A 229 -5.56 -20.92 14.62
N ASP A 230 -4.29 -20.74 14.95
CA ASP A 230 -3.81 -20.94 16.31
C ASP A 230 -4.34 -19.87 17.28
N ASP A 231 -4.28 -20.17 18.58
CA ASP A 231 -4.81 -19.30 19.63
C ASP A 231 -4.12 -17.93 19.64
N LYS A 232 -2.83 -17.88 19.26
CA LYS A 232 -2.03 -16.66 19.23
C LYS A 232 -2.52 -15.73 18.12
N THR A 233 -2.68 -16.24 16.91
CA THR A 233 -3.20 -15.52 15.75
C THR A 233 -4.63 -15.06 16.01
N ARG A 234 -5.48 -15.93 16.58
CA ARG A 234 -6.84 -15.58 17.01
C ARG A 234 -6.84 -14.39 17.97
N ALA A 235 -5.97 -14.39 18.98
CA ALA A 235 -5.87 -13.29 19.94
C ALA A 235 -5.43 -11.97 19.27
N TYR A 236 -4.47 -12.01 18.34
CA TYR A 236 -4.05 -10.82 17.61
C TYR A 236 -5.14 -10.25 16.70
N ILE A 237 -5.88 -11.11 15.98
CA ILE A 237 -7.03 -10.67 15.17
C ILE A 237 -8.09 -10.04 16.06
N GLN A 238 -8.44 -10.66 17.19
CA GLN A 238 -9.40 -10.07 18.14
C GLN A 238 -8.95 -8.69 18.63
N LYS A 239 -7.66 -8.55 18.97
CA LYS A 239 -7.06 -7.27 19.35
C LYS A 239 -7.16 -6.24 18.22
N LEU A 240 -6.89 -6.63 16.98
CA LEU A 240 -7.02 -5.77 15.80
C LEU A 240 -8.47 -5.26 15.64
N LEU A 241 -9.45 -6.17 15.74
CA LEU A 241 -10.87 -5.83 15.62
C LEU A 241 -11.33 -4.91 16.77
N LEU A 242 -10.83 -5.11 17.99
CA LEU A 242 -11.13 -4.27 19.14
C LEU A 242 -10.60 -2.84 18.95
N VAL A 243 -9.31 -2.70 18.63
CA VAL A 243 -8.67 -1.39 18.37
C VAL A 243 -9.39 -0.65 17.24
N ASN A 244 -9.82 -1.36 16.20
CA ASN A 244 -10.58 -0.78 15.09
C ASN A 244 -11.94 -0.22 15.52
N LYS A 245 -12.63 -0.89 16.46
CA LYS A 245 -13.94 -0.50 17.00
C LYS A 245 -13.85 0.67 17.98
N GLU A 246 -12.84 0.69 18.84
CA GLU A 246 -12.63 1.73 19.86
C GLU A 246 -12.14 3.05 19.29
N ASP A 247 -11.54 3.03 18.10
CA ASP A 247 -11.03 4.22 17.46
C ASP A 247 -12.13 5.23 17.11
N LYS A 248 -11.90 6.50 17.48
CA LYS A 248 -12.89 7.59 17.39
C LYS A 248 -12.95 8.25 16.00
N ILE A 249 -12.11 7.84 15.05
CA ILE A 249 -12.14 8.41 13.71
C ILE A 249 -13.47 8.03 13.07
N LYS A 250 -14.27 9.06 12.76
CA LYS A 250 -15.52 8.89 12.04
C LYS A 250 -15.21 8.23 10.70
N ASP A 251 -16.00 7.21 10.36
CA ASP A 251 -15.81 6.54 9.08
C ASP A 251 -15.98 7.56 7.95
N ILE A 252 -15.14 7.42 6.93
CA ILE A 252 -15.39 8.09 5.67
C ILE A 252 -16.80 7.67 5.21
N CYS A 253 -17.67 8.65 4.95
CA CYS A 253 -18.93 8.40 4.30
C CYS A 253 -18.63 7.99 2.86
N MET A 254 -18.64 6.69 2.63
CA MET A 254 -18.43 6.10 1.31
C MET A 254 -19.71 5.39 0.92
N PRO A 255 -20.48 5.91 -0.06
CA PRO A 255 -21.60 5.18 -0.60
C PRO A 255 -21.10 3.89 -1.26
N PRO A 256 -21.96 2.86 -1.34
CA PRO A 256 -21.65 1.63 -2.06
C PRO A 256 -21.09 1.93 -3.44
N MET A 257 -20.12 1.13 -3.87
CA MET A 257 -19.52 1.27 -5.18
C MET A 257 -19.85 0.02 -5.99
N ASP A 258 -20.68 0.16 -7.02
CA ASP A 258 -20.85 -0.91 -8.00
C ASP A 258 -19.64 -0.93 -8.94
N ILE A 259 -18.55 -1.53 -8.46
CA ILE A 259 -17.26 -1.62 -9.17
C ILE A 259 -16.82 -3.06 -9.42
N LYS A 260 -17.77 -4.01 -9.35
CA LYS A 260 -17.47 -5.44 -9.54
C LYS A 260 -16.85 -5.70 -10.91
N LYS A 261 -17.40 -5.09 -11.97
CA LYS A 261 -16.94 -5.28 -13.35
C LYS A 261 -15.51 -4.77 -13.53
N GLU A 262 -15.16 -3.70 -12.82
CA GLU A 262 -13.84 -3.10 -12.81
C GLU A 262 -12.82 -4.04 -12.17
N PHE A 263 -13.16 -4.67 -11.04
CA PHE A 263 -12.30 -5.68 -10.40
C PHE A 263 -12.12 -6.93 -11.26
N ASP A 264 -13.18 -7.44 -11.90
CA ASP A 264 -13.08 -8.60 -12.78
C ASP A 264 -12.14 -8.31 -13.97
N LYS A 265 -12.19 -7.08 -14.51
CA LYS A 265 -11.24 -6.64 -15.54
C LYS A 265 -9.82 -6.51 -15.00
N MET A 266 -9.64 -5.85 -13.84
CA MET A 266 -8.31 -5.67 -13.23
C MET A 266 -7.65 -7.00 -12.88
N ASP A 267 -8.39 -7.98 -12.35
CA ASP A 267 -7.87 -9.31 -12.03
C ASP A 267 -7.27 -10.00 -13.26
N SER A 268 -7.94 -9.91 -14.41
CA SER A 268 -7.41 -10.45 -15.68
C SER A 268 -6.11 -9.78 -16.13
N LEU A 269 -5.88 -8.51 -15.78
CA LEU A 269 -4.64 -7.79 -16.06
C LEU A 269 -3.49 -8.24 -15.14
N LEU A 270 -3.80 -8.63 -13.89
CA LEU A 270 -2.78 -9.14 -12.96
C LEU A 270 -2.18 -10.45 -13.46
N ASP A 271 -2.94 -11.23 -14.24
CA ASP A 271 -2.45 -12.45 -14.89
C ASP A 271 -1.39 -12.18 -15.97
N CYS A 272 -1.29 -10.93 -16.45
CA CYS A 272 -0.31 -10.46 -17.43
C CYS A 272 0.98 -9.89 -16.83
N ILE A 273 1.10 -9.90 -15.50
CA ILE A 273 2.35 -9.53 -14.82
C ILE A 273 3.34 -10.72 -14.89
N GLU A 274 4.43 -10.56 -15.65
CA GLU A 274 5.45 -11.61 -15.81
C GLU A 274 6.39 -11.73 -14.59
N CYS A 275 6.54 -10.66 -13.80
CA CYS A 275 7.27 -10.71 -12.53
C CYS A 275 6.47 -11.52 -11.51
N GLY A 276 6.98 -12.68 -11.07
CA GLY A 276 6.28 -13.59 -10.16
C GLY A 276 5.94 -12.96 -8.81
N THR A 277 6.92 -12.30 -8.16
CA THR A 277 6.72 -11.58 -6.90
C THR A 277 5.74 -10.41 -7.06
N CYS A 278 5.83 -9.67 -8.17
CA CYS A 278 4.93 -8.56 -8.46
C CYS A 278 3.50 -9.04 -8.71
N LYS A 279 3.33 -10.17 -9.42
CA LYS A 279 2.03 -10.82 -9.68
C LYS A 279 1.40 -11.30 -8.38
N LEU A 280 2.19 -11.95 -7.52
CA LEU A 280 1.77 -12.37 -6.19
C LEU A 280 1.22 -11.19 -5.38
N TRP A 281 2.04 -10.17 -5.14
CA TRP A 281 1.63 -9.02 -4.32
C TRP A 281 0.54 -8.19 -4.97
N GLY A 282 0.52 -8.10 -6.30
CA GLY A 282 -0.57 -7.50 -7.07
C GLY A 282 -1.89 -8.20 -6.78
N LYS A 283 -1.96 -9.53 -6.90
CA LYS A 283 -3.17 -10.30 -6.59
C LYS A 283 -3.56 -10.19 -5.11
N ILE A 284 -2.61 -10.33 -4.17
CA ILE A 284 -2.89 -10.18 -2.74
C ILE A 284 -3.54 -8.82 -2.44
N GLN A 285 -2.97 -7.74 -2.95
CA GLN A 285 -3.46 -6.38 -2.69
C GLN A 285 -4.81 -6.11 -3.38
N PHE A 286 -5.00 -6.54 -4.62
CA PHE A 286 -6.27 -6.35 -5.32
C PHE A 286 -7.39 -7.23 -4.75
N TYR A 287 -7.09 -8.47 -4.36
CA TYR A 287 -8.05 -9.33 -3.69
C TYR A 287 -8.42 -8.78 -2.32
N GLY A 288 -7.45 -8.30 -1.53
CA GLY A 288 -7.73 -7.64 -0.25
C GLY A 288 -8.62 -6.41 -0.40
N LEU A 289 -8.41 -5.61 -1.47
CA LEU A 289 -9.25 -4.47 -1.77
C LEU A 289 -10.67 -4.89 -2.18
N ARG A 290 -10.80 -5.96 -2.97
CA ARG A 290 -12.09 -6.57 -3.33
C ARG A 290 -12.84 -7.08 -2.10
N THR A 291 -12.14 -7.75 -1.17
CA THR A 291 -12.72 -8.19 0.11
C THR A 291 -13.24 -7.00 0.91
N ALA A 292 -12.48 -5.92 0.99
CA ALA A 292 -12.89 -4.71 1.69
C ALA A 292 -14.20 -4.12 1.13
N LEU A 293 -14.38 -4.18 -0.19
CA LEU A 293 -15.61 -3.75 -0.86
C LEU A 293 -16.79 -4.63 -0.50
N TYR A 294 -16.65 -5.95 -0.60
CA TYR A 294 -17.71 -6.87 -0.20
C TYR A 294 -18.12 -6.70 1.26
N LEU A 295 -17.16 -6.45 2.15
CA LEU A 295 -17.43 -6.13 3.55
C LEU A 295 -18.26 -4.84 3.68
N ILE A 296 -17.85 -3.76 3.03
CA ILE A 296 -18.55 -2.46 3.10
C ILE A 296 -19.96 -2.53 2.51
N ASP A 297 -20.12 -3.28 1.43
CA ASP A 297 -21.41 -3.48 0.75
C ASP A 297 -22.27 -4.59 1.39
N ASN A 298 -21.82 -5.15 2.53
CA ASN A 298 -22.50 -6.20 3.28
C ASN A 298 -22.80 -7.48 2.46
N GLN A 299 -21.93 -7.81 1.51
CA GLN A 299 -21.99 -9.02 0.67
C GLN A 299 -21.19 -10.16 1.30
N LEU A 300 -21.52 -10.48 2.55
CA LEU A 300 -20.73 -11.40 3.39
C LEU A 300 -20.72 -12.84 2.87
N ASP A 301 -21.75 -13.23 2.13
CA ASP A 301 -21.89 -14.55 1.47
C ASP A 301 -20.83 -14.80 0.39
N LYS A 302 -20.22 -13.73 -0.14
CA LYS A 302 -19.17 -13.81 -1.18
C LYS A 302 -17.76 -13.89 -0.61
N ILE A 303 -17.61 -13.76 0.70
CA ILE A 303 -16.32 -13.70 1.37
C ILE A 303 -15.93 -15.08 1.87
N LYS A 304 -14.78 -15.54 1.41
CA LYS A 304 -14.12 -16.74 1.91
C LYS A 304 -13.20 -16.39 3.08
N SER A 305 -12.87 -17.36 3.92
CA SER A 305 -11.93 -17.12 5.03
C SER A 305 -10.53 -16.70 4.53
N ILE A 306 -10.07 -17.25 3.39
CA ILE A 306 -8.82 -16.83 2.73
C ILE A 306 -8.87 -15.36 2.25
N ASP A 307 -10.06 -14.84 1.92
CA ASP A 307 -10.20 -13.46 1.45
C ASP A 307 -9.87 -12.44 2.55
N LEU A 308 -10.07 -12.81 3.81
CA LEU A 308 -9.69 -12.01 4.98
C LEU A 308 -8.18 -11.99 5.20
N MET A 309 -7.48 -13.04 4.77
CA MET A 309 -6.01 -13.05 4.78
C MET A 309 -5.48 -12.02 3.79
N TYR A 310 -6.02 -11.97 2.56
CA TYR A 310 -5.65 -10.92 1.59
C TYR A 310 -5.94 -9.51 2.12
N LEU A 311 -7.06 -9.32 2.82
CA LEU A 311 -7.40 -8.05 3.45
C LEU A 311 -6.36 -7.64 4.51
N ILE A 312 -6.00 -8.54 5.43
CA ILE A 312 -5.02 -8.25 6.49
C ILE A 312 -3.63 -8.01 5.90
N GLN A 313 -3.21 -8.80 4.90
CA GLN A 313 -1.93 -8.58 4.20
C GLN A 313 -1.90 -7.20 3.52
N LEU A 314 -2.98 -6.81 2.83
CA LEU A 314 -3.11 -5.47 2.26
C LEU A 314 -3.02 -4.40 3.35
N MET A 315 -3.80 -4.53 4.44
CA MET A 315 -3.78 -3.58 5.56
C MET A 315 -2.38 -3.42 6.14
N ASN A 316 -1.65 -4.52 6.32
CA ASN A 316 -0.27 -4.48 6.78
C ASN A 316 0.62 -3.69 5.82
N LYS A 317 0.57 -3.96 4.50
CA LYS A 317 1.37 -3.22 3.51
C LYS A 317 1.03 -1.73 3.48
N ILE A 318 -0.25 -1.37 3.54
CA ILE A 318 -0.64 0.05 3.60
C ILE A 318 -0.13 0.71 4.89
N SER A 319 -0.24 0.01 6.02
CA SER A 319 0.20 0.48 7.32
C SER A 319 1.73 0.66 7.39
N GLU A 320 2.50 -0.31 6.88
CA GLU A 320 3.95 -0.20 6.72
C GLU A 320 4.31 1.01 5.85
N SER A 321 3.61 1.18 4.73
CA SER A 321 3.88 2.26 3.77
C SER A 321 3.66 3.64 4.37
N ILE A 322 2.64 3.81 5.21
CA ILE A 322 2.40 5.07 5.92
C ILE A 322 3.54 5.35 6.90
N ASN A 323 3.94 4.34 7.69
CA ASN A 323 5.04 4.49 8.64
C ASN A 323 6.38 4.84 7.94
N ILE A 324 6.69 4.18 6.83
CA ILE A 324 7.88 4.48 6.02
C ILE A 324 7.79 5.87 5.38
N SER A 325 6.64 6.20 4.80
CA SER A 325 6.40 7.50 4.16
C SER A 325 6.57 8.65 5.15
N ASN A 326 6.19 8.47 6.41
CA ASN A 326 6.42 9.47 7.46
C ASN A 326 7.91 9.71 7.71
N ARG A 327 8.70 8.64 7.86
CA ARG A 327 10.16 8.73 8.03
C ARG A 327 10.82 9.43 6.83
N TYR A 328 10.43 9.05 5.61
CA TYR A 328 10.99 9.63 4.39
C TYR A 328 10.53 11.07 4.15
N GLU A 329 9.35 11.49 4.60
CA GLU A 329 8.94 12.89 4.51
C GLU A 329 9.80 13.80 5.41
N GLU A 330 10.21 13.32 6.58
CA GLU A 330 11.17 14.04 7.42
C GLU A 330 12.49 14.24 6.67
N SER A 331 12.97 13.22 5.95
CA SER A 331 14.16 13.33 5.09
C SER A 331 13.97 14.32 3.94
N LEU A 332 12.79 14.37 3.29
CA LEU A 332 12.48 15.36 2.25
C LEU A 332 12.51 16.81 2.78
N LYS A 333 12.03 17.03 4.01
CA LYS A 333 11.97 18.35 4.65
C LYS A 333 13.34 18.87 5.06
N ASN A 334 14.28 17.96 5.37
CA ASN A 334 15.56 18.30 5.99
C ASN A 334 16.72 18.56 5.00
N GLY A 335 16.48 18.54 3.68
CA GLY A 335 17.53 18.75 2.67
C GLY A 335 18.59 17.63 2.65
N PRO A 336 19.55 17.62 1.71
CA PRO A 336 20.29 16.40 1.40
C PRO A 336 21.23 16.02 2.55
N ARG A 337 20.91 14.91 3.22
CA ARG A 337 21.90 14.14 3.96
C ARG A 337 21.96 12.75 3.35
N THR A 338 23.18 12.40 2.98
CA THR A 338 23.72 11.10 2.62
C THR A 338 22.93 9.92 3.19
N TYR A 339 22.67 8.94 2.32
CA TYR A 339 22.21 7.57 2.58
C TYR A 339 22.24 7.19 4.07
N GLU A 340 21.09 7.23 4.72
CA GLU A 340 20.90 6.56 6.01
C GLU A 340 20.89 5.05 5.74
N CYS A 341 22.05 4.42 5.95
CA CYS A 341 22.12 2.98 6.14
C CYS A 341 21.47 2.67 7.50
N ASP A 342 20.30 2.05 7.48
CA ASP A 342 19.58 1.59 8.67
C ASP A 342 20.31 0.33 9.20
N PHE A 343 21.33 0.52 10.04
CA PHE A 343 21.98 -0.55 10.79
C PHE A 343 21.92 -0.25 12.28
N LYS A 344 20.97 -0.91 12.96
CA LYS A 344 21.12 -1.20 14.39
C LYS A 344 22.29 -2.16 14.54
N ASP A 345 23.16 -1.86 15.50
CA ASP A 345 24.27 -2.69 15.98
C ASP A 345 25.50 -2.71 15.06
N PHE A 346 26.37 -1.69 15.16
CA PHE A 346 27.85 -1.80 15.16
C PHE A 346 28.46 -0.39 15.33
N GLU A 347 29.27 -0.19 16.38
CA GLU A 347 30.09 1.03 16.52
C GLU A 347 31.06 1.12 15.33
N CYS A 348 30.99 2.21 14.56
CA CYS A 348 31.97 2.48 13.51
C CYS A 348 33.02 3.52 13.99
N PRO A 349 34.30 3.35 13.59
CA PRO A 349 35.40 4.16 14.07
C PRO A 349 35.41 5.54 13.41
N ASN A 350 35.82 6.55 14.18
CA ASN A 350 36.03 7.92 13.72
C ASN A 350 36.94 7.97 12.49
N GLN A 351 36.44 8.44 11.35
CA GLN A 351 37.27 9.06 10.32
C GLN A 351 36.61 10.33 9.79
N THR A 352 37.39 11.41 9.94
CA THR A 352 37.12 12.80 9.59
C THR A 352 37.08 13.03 8.09
N SER A 353 36.16 13.91 7.69
CA SER A 353 36.07 14.56 6.39
C SER A 353 37.35 15.29 5.98
N GLU A 354 37.78 15.15 4.72
CA GLU A 354 38.43 16.25 3.98
C GLU A 354 38.35 16.03 2.45
N ASN A 355 37.64 16.97 1.80
CA ASN A 355 37.84 17.60 0.48
C ASN A 355 38.16 16.76 -0.78
N VAL A 356 37.24 16.81 -1.75
CA VAL A 356 37.56 16.64 -3.18
C VAL A 356 37.09 17.87 -3.95
N GLU A 357 38.05 18.63 -4.46
CA GLU A 357 37.89 19.79 -5.33
C GLU A 357 37.36 19.41 -6.72
N ILE A 358 36.48 20.26 -7.25
CA ILE A 358 35.94 20.17 -8.61
C ILE A 358 36.96 20.76 -9.60
N VAL A 359 37.57 19.89 -10.40
CA VAL A 359 38.43 20.26 -11.53
C VAL A 359 37.58 20.90 -12.64
N LYS A 360 37.81 22.18 -12.94
CA LYS A 360 37.41 22.81 -14.21
C LYS A 360 38.57 22.72 -15.20
N LYS A 361 38.33 22.15 -16.39
CA LYS A 361 39.30 22.03 -17.50
C LYS A 361 39.44 23.32 -18.32
N ASN A 362 40.71 23.68 -18.55
CA ASN A 362 41.36 24.20 -19.78
C ASN A 362 41.02 25.62 -20.29
N PRO A 363 41.98 26.30 -20.94
CA PRO A 363 42.67 25.89 -22.19
C PRO A 363 43.91 25.02 -22.02
#